data_AF-A0A496UIV9-F1
#
_entry.id   AF-A0A496UIV9-F1
#
_cell.length_a   1.000
_cell.length_b   1.000
_cell.length_c   1.000
_cell.angle_alpha   90.00
_cell.angle_beta   90.00
_cell.angle_gamma   90.00
#
_symmetry.space_group_name_H-M   'P 1'
#
loop_
_entity.id
_entity.type
_entity.pdbx_description
1 polymer ?
#
loop_
_entity_poly.entity_id
_entity_poly.type
_entity_poly.pdbx_seq_one_letter_code
_entity_poly.pdbx_strand_id
1 'polypeptide(L)'
;MNKALALITLSLLISLLACGTQDTVVLPEINEYSTGECCRYTWQENDGWAFIAWAIELDGGAEVLAIQSGYSPAERPQPGEVVTLPLPQELSEALENRLESARLVREATEVLQTGDTTSVRRLLQSAMQRDPEWSIPTYNISLIILKQEGPAAVLELLEPIAYKYDAALIQSEIAWNRGDPNEALRQLEICLMDESPPFEALAAAALIYTVTGHYYQAAGIWREILASPQADASIRLMAVRYAILYEERNR
;
A
#
# COMPACT_ATOMS: atom_id res chain seq x y z
N MET A 1 21.51 -17.17 -12.63
CA MET A 1 21.07 -15.76 -12.50
C MET A 1 21.13 -15.38 -11.03
N ASN A 2 21.87 -14.32 -10.73
CA ASN A 2 22.56 -14.13 -9.45
C ASN A 2 21.62 -13.75 -8.29
N LYS A 3 21.70 -14.50 -7.17
CA LYS A 3 21.05 -14.20 -5.87
C LYS A 3 21.40 -12.80 -5.33
N ALA A 4 22.48 -12.21 -5.81
CA ALA A 4 22.89 -10.84 -5.48
C ALA A 4 21.99 -9.75 -6.11
N LEU A 5 21.30 -10.02 -7.23
CA LEU A 5 20.38 -9.05 -7.82
C LEU A 5 19.06 -8.96 -7.02
N ALA A 6 18.58 -10.08 -6.48
CA ALA A 6 17.36 -10.15 -5.69
C ALA A 6 17.47 -9.46 -4.32
N LEU A 7 18.69 -9.39 -3.74
CA LEU A 7 18.93 -8.67 -2.49
C LEU A 7 18.93 -7.13 -2.70
N ILE A 8 19.36 -6.66 -3.87
CA ILE A 8 19.46 -5.23 -4.16
C ILE A 8 18.08 -4.64 -4.52
N THR A 9 17.18 -5.44 -5.11
CA THR A 9 15.81 -5.02 -5.41
C THR A 9 14.91 -4.95 -4.17
N LEU A 10 15.12 -5.83 -3.17
CA LEU A 10 14.30 -5.86 -1.95
C LEU A 10 14.58 -4.69 -0.99
N SER A 11 15.84 -4.23 -0.89
CA SER A 11 16.19 -3.06 -0.05
C SER A 11 15.81 -1.72 -0.68
N LEU A 12 15.66 -1.65 -2.02
CA LEU A 12 15.23 -0.42 -2.70
C LEU A 12 13.72 -0.18 -2.53
N LEU A 13 12.92 -1.25 -2.40
CA LEU A 13 11.47 -1.15 -2.24
C LEU A 13 11.06 -0.60 -0.85
N ILE A 14 11.82 -0.93 0.20
CA ILE A 14 11.57 -0.44 1.58
C ILE A 14 11.94 1.04 1.73
N SER A 15 12.85 1.56 0.89
CA SER A 15 13.30 2.96 0.95
C SER A 15 12.35 3.95 0.27
N LEU A 16 11.39 3.46 -0.53
CA LEU A 16 10.45 4.31 -1.28
C LEU A 16 9.19 4.71 -0.49
N LEU A 17 8.98 4.14 0.70
CA LEU A 17 7.88 4.52 1.61
C LEU A 17 8.29 5.60 2.63
N ALA A 18 9.52 6.09 2.56
CA ALA A 18 10.03 7.16 3.41
C ALA A 18 10.09 8.47 2.61
N CYS A 19 9.31 9.46 3.05
CA CYS A 19 9.13 10.81 2.51
C CYS A 19 8.12 10.96 1.36
N GLY A 20 6.86 11.21 1.75
CA GLY A 20 5.88 11.87 0.88
C GLY A 20 6.41 13.22 0.40
N THR A 21 6.28 13.48 -0.89
CA THR A 21 6.60 14.75 -1.53
C THR A 21 5.50 15.78 -1.28
N GLN A 22 5.91 17.04 -1.11
CA GLN A 22 5.02 18.20 -1.03
C GLN A 22 4.36 18.44 -2.40
N ASP A 23 3.15 17.94 -2.58
CA ASP A 23 2.28 18.36 -3.68
C ASP A 23 1.32 19.44 -3.19
N THR A 24 1.26 20.55 -3.92
CA THR A 24 0.30 21.63 -3.71
C THR A 24 -1.12 21.10 -3.82
N VAL A 25 -1.81 21.03 -2.67
CA VAL A 25 -3.17 20.52 -2.53
C VAL A 25 -4.19 21.51 -3.11
N VAL A 26 -4.92 21.08 -4.14
CA VAL A 26 -6.23 21.65 -4.48
C VAL A 26 -7.24 20.99 -3.53
N LEU A 27 -7.86 21.81 -2.67
CA LEU A 27 -8.82 21.34 -1.66
C LEU A 27 -10.04 20.69 -2.33
N PRO A 28 -10.34 19.40 -2.09
CA PRO A 28 -11.60 18.80 -2.52
C PRO A 28 -12.78 19.36 -1.71
N GLU A 29 -13.97 19.32 -2.30
CA GLU A 29 -15.21 19.80 -1.69
C GLU A 29 -15.48 19.11 -0.35
N ILE A 30 -15.73 19.94 0.65
CA ILE A 30 -15.89 19.59 2.06
C ILE A 30 -17.20 18.78 2.19
N ASN A 31 -17.11 17.50 2.59
CA ASN A 31 -18.26 16.87 3.25
C ASN A 31 -18.39 17.54 4.62
N GLU A 32 -19.29 18.51 4.73
CA GLU A 32 -19.58 19.22 5.98
C GLU A 32 -20.18 18.24 6.99
N TYR A 33 -19.34 17.62 7.82
CA TYR A 33 -19.81 16.92 9.02
C TYR A 33 -20.08 17.95 10.11
N SER A 34 -21.24 17.84 10.76
CA SER A 34 -21.51 18.66 11.93
C SER A 34 -20.53 18.29 13.05
N THR A 35 -20.05 19.28 13.82
CA THR A 35 -19.00 19.09 14.85
C THR A 35 -19.34 18.06 15.94
N GLY A 36 -20.60 17.60 16.02
CA GLY A 36 -21.07 16.58 16.95
C GLY A 36 -20.99 15.13 16.43
N GLU A 37 -20.70 14.93 15.15
CA GLU A 37 -20.75 13.63 14.47
C GLU A 37 -19.36 13.09 14.11
N CYS A 38 -18.30 13.77 14.56
CA CYS A 38 -16.92 13.43 14.25
C CYS A 38 -16.25 12.60 15.35
N CYS A 39 -15.33 11.72 14.96
CA CYS A 39 -14.46 10.99 15.89
C CYS A 39 -13.66 11.95 16.79
N ARG A 40 -13.63 11.63 18.08
CA ARG A 40 -12.77 12.30 19.06
C ARG A 40 -11.58 11.40 19.35
N TYR A 41 -10.39 11.90 19.08
CA TYR A 41 -9.15 11.17 19.23
C TYR A 41 -8.25 11.84 20.26
N THR A 42 -7.76 11.08 21.24
CA THR A 42 -6.77 11.58 22.19
C THR A 42 -5.38 11.38 21.61
N TRP A 43 -4.70 12.48 21.32
CA TRP A 43 -3.35 12.47 20.75
C TRP A 43 -2.38 11.74 21.67
N GLN A 44 -1.63 10.77 21.14
CA GLN A 44 -0.65 10.01 21.90
C GLN A 44 0.78 10.53 21.67
N GLU A 45 1.69 10.11 22.53
CA GLU A 45 3.11 10.37 22.35
C GLU A 45 3.61 9.76 21.04
N ASN A 46 4.44 10.50 20.30
CA ASN A 46 4.96 10.12 18.97
C ASN A 46 3.92 10.00 17.85
N ASP A 47 2.69 10.49 18.06
CA ASP A 47 1.76 10.68 16.95
C ASP A 47 2.15 11.88 16.10
N GLY A 48 1.81 11.78 14.82
CA GLY A 48 1.99 12.84 13.83
C GLY A 48 0.90 12.73 12.77
N TRP A 49 0.55 13.85 12.13
CA TRP A 49 -0.44 13.86 11.06
C TRP A 49 -0.15 12.85 9.96
N ALA A 50 1.13 12.71 9.57
CA ALA A 50 1.54 11.72 8.58
C ALA A 50 1.32 10.27 9.04
N PHE A 51 1.53 9.99 10.33
CA PHE A 51 1.27 8.66 10.88
C PHE A 51 -0.22 8.33 10.86
N ILE A 52 -1.07 9.26 11.31
CA ILE A 52 -2.52 9.04 11.36
C ILE A 52 -3.08 8.93 9.94
N ALA A 53 -2.71 9.85 9.04
CA ALA A 53 -3.17 9.84 7.65
C ALA A 53 -2.77 8.54 6.92
N TRP A 54 -1.57 8.03 7.18
CA TRP A 54 -1.14 6.73 6.68
C TRP A 54 -1.99 5.58 7.24
N ALA A 55 -2.23 5.56 8.55
CA ALA A 55 -2.98 4.49 9.19
C ALA A 55 -4.43 4.39 8.70
N ILE A 56 -5.07 5.52 8.44
CA ILE A 56 -6.46 5.58 7.94
C ILE A 56 -6.56 5.65 6.42
N GLU A 57 -5.42 5.64 5.71
CA GLU A 57 -5.35 5.71 4.24
C GLU A 57 -6.09 6.93 3.67
N LEU A 58 -5.89 8.11 4.28
CA LEU A 58 -6.59 9.33 3.88
C LEU A 58 -6.04 9.91 2.57
N ASP A 59 -6.93 10.11 1.60
CA ASP A 59 -6.63 10.86 0.38
C ASP A 59 -6.20 12.30 0.69
N GLY A 60 -5.12 12.75 0.05
CA GLY A 60 -4.50 14.06 0.31
C GLY A 60 -3.60 14.13 1.56
N GLY A 61 -3.55 13.05 2.35
CA GLY A 61 -2.50 12.80 3.33
C GLY A 61 -2.51 13.73 4.56
N ALA A 62 -1.32 13.92 5.14
CA ALA A 62 -1.13 14.55 6.44
C ALA A 62 -1.65 16.00 6.53
N GLU A 63 -1.41 16.79 5.48
CA GLU A 63 -1.77 18.21 5.47
C GLU A 63 -3.28 18.39 5.41
N VAL A 64 -3.96 17.60 4.58
CA VAL A 64 -5.42 17.60 4.48
C VAL A 64 -6.03 17.18 5.81
N LEU A 65 -5.52 16.12 6.43
CA LEU A 65 -5.99 15.67 7.73
C LEU A 65 -5.88 16.78 8.79
N ALA A 66 -4.73 17.45 8.86
CA ALA A 66 -4.50 18.53 9.82
C ALA A 66 -5.52 19.67 9.63
N ILE A 67 -5.68 20.14 8.39
CA ILE A 67 -6.57 21.24 8.02
C ILE A 67 -8.03 20.88 8.34
N GLN A 68 -8.48 19.69 7.93
CA GLN A 68 -9.83 19.21 8.20
C GLN A 68 -10.11 18.99 9.69
N SER A 69 -9.07 18.75 10.48
CA SER A 69 -9.15 18.64 11.95
C SER A 69 -9.06 20.00 12.67
N GLY A 70 -8.95 21.11 11.92
CA GLY A 70 -8.88 22.47 12.47
C GLY A 70 -7.48 22.94 12.87
N TYR A 71 -6.42 22.26 12.43
CA TYR A 71 -5.03 22.59 12.75
C TYR A 71 -4.26 23.09 11.52
N SER A 72 -3.21 23.87 11.77
CA SER A 72 -2.19 24.13 10.74
C SER A 72 -1.36 22.85 10.50
N PRO A 73 -0.97 22.51 9.26
CA PRO A 73 -0.11 21.34 9.00
C PRO A 73 1.25 21.38 9.72
N ALA A 74 1.74 22.57 10.05
CA ALA A 74 2.98 22.77 10.81
C ALA A 74 2.78 22.59 12.33
N GLU A 75 1.54 22.62 12.81
CA GLU A 75 1.20 22.48 14.21
C GLU A 75 0.93 21.01 14.57
N ARG A 76 1.39 20.61 15.75
CA ARG A 76 1.15 19.27 16.28
C ARG A 76 0.42 19.38 17.61
N PRO A 77 -0.72 18.69 17.77
CA PRO A 77 -1.38 18.57 19.06
C PRO A 77 -0.44 18.01 20.11
N GLN A 78 -0.64 18.40 21.37
CA GLN A 78 0.15 17.87 22.47
C GLN A 78 -0.36 16.49 22.91
N PRO A 79 0.51 15.59 23.38
CA PRO A 79 0.05 14.33 23.97
C PRO A 79 -1.00 14.56 25.06
N GLY A 80 -2.13 13.86 24.99
CA GLY A 80 -3.30 14.02 25.87
C GLY A 80 -4.33 15.03 25.38
N GLU A 81 -4.04 15.82 24.35
CA GLU A 81 -5.00 16.72 23.72
C GLU A 81 -6.06 15.91 22.93
N VAL A 82 -7.32 16.35 22.98
CA VAL A 82 -8.40 15.70 22.22
C VAL A 82 -8.63 16.46 20.92
N VAL A 83 -8.40 15.77 19.81
CA VAL A 83 -8.53 16.25 18.44
C VAL A 83 -9.82 15.69 17.83
N THR A 84 -10.48 16.49 17.00
CA THR A 84 -11.61 16.03 16.20
C THR A 84 -11.09 15.64 14.81
N LEU A 85 -11.27 14.37 14.44
CA LEU A 85 -10.88 13.88 13.11
C LEU A 85 -12.09 13.91 12.17
N PRO A 86 -11.88 14.11 10.85
CA PRO A 86 -12.94 14.18 9.84
C PRO A 86 -13.47 12.78 9.48
N LEU A 87 -13.86 12.01 10.49
CA LEU A 87 -14.38 10.65 10.38
C LEU A 87 -15.70 10.53 11.16
N PRO A 88 -16.69 9.78 10.67
CA PRO A 88 -17.93 9.52 11.40
C PRO A 88 -17.67 8.93 12.79
N GLN A 89 -18.37 9.43 13.81
CA GLN A 89 -18.19 9.03 15.21
C GLN A 89 -18.33 7.50 15.41
N GLU A 90 -19.17 6.83 14.62
CA GLU A 90 -19.36 5.38 14.68
C GLU A 90 -18.05 4.60 14.44
N LEU A 91 -17.08 5.20 13.74
CA LEU A 91 -15.79 4.60 13.47
C LEU A 91 -14.79 4.75 14.62
N SER A 92 -15.16 5.34 15.76
CA SER A 92 -14.20 5.65 16.83
C SER A 92 -13.49 4.41 17.38
N GLU A 93 -14.21 3.30 17.59
CA GLU A 93 -13.60 2.04 18.05
C GLU A 93 -12.70 1.42 16.96
N ALA A 94 -13.16 1.42 15.70
CA ALA A 94 -12.39 0.92 14.57
C ALA A 94 -11.11 1.75 14.37
N LEU A 95 -11.19 3.07 14.50
CA LEU A 95 -10.06 3.98 14.45
C LEU A 95 -9.05 3.69 15.55
N GLU A 96 -9.50 3.48 16.79
CA GLU A 96 -8.60 3.16 17.90
C GLU A 96 -7.86 1.84 17.64
N ASN A 97 -8.59 0.81 17.20
CA ASN A 97 -8.00 -0.48 16.80
C ASN A 97 -6.99 -0.30 15.66
N ARG A 98 -7.32 0.49 14.63
CA ARG A 98 -6.44 0.81 13.50
C ARG A 98 -5.17 1.49 13.94
N LEU A 99 -5.26 2.52 14.80
CA LEU A 99 -4.09 3.28 15.25
C LEU A 99 -3.18 2.46 16.16
N GLU A 100 -3.74 1.62 17.04
CA GLU A 100 -2.95 0.68 17.83
C GLU A 100 -2.25 -0.36 16.94
N SER A 101 -2.95 -0.90 15.95
CA SER A 101 -2.35 -1.79 14.94
C SER A 101 -1.22 -1.08 14.18
N ALA A 102 -1.43 0.17 13.79
CA ALA A 102 -0.47 0.99 13.07
C ALA A 102 0.81 1.28 13.89
N ARG A 103 0.69 1.45 15.21
CA ARG A 103 1.86 1.56 16.10
C ARG A 103 2.68 0.28 16.12
N LEU A 104 2.02 -0.88 16.20
CA LEU A 104 2.70 -2.18 16.14
C LEU A 104 3.43 -2.38 14.81
N VAL A 105 2.86 -1.94 13.68
CA VAL A 105 3.52 -1.98 12.37
C VAL A 105 4.73 -1.05 12.32
N ARG A 106 4.62 0.16 12.89
CA ARG A 106 5.76 1.09 12.98
C ARG A 106 6.89 0.49 13.81
N GLU A 107 6.59 -0.07 14.98
CA GLU A 107 7.57 -0.77 15.81
C GLU A 107 8.19 -1.96 15.06
N ALA A 108 7.37 -2.74 14.35
CA ALA A 108 7.87 -3.85 13.54
C ALA A 108 8.84 -3.37 12.45
N THR A 109 8.59 -2.21 11.85
CA THR A 109 9.47 -1.60 10.83
C THR A 109 10.80 -1.17 11.43
N GLU A 110 10.79 -0.61 12.64
CA GLU A 110 12.02 -0.24 13.37
C GLU A 110 12.84 -1.48 13.74
N VAL A 111 12.19 -2.52 14.27
CA VAL A 111 12.84 -3.79 14.61
C VAL A 111 13.40 -4.49 13.37
N LEU A 112 12.74 -4.39 12.22
CA LEU A 112 13.22 -4.97 10.96
C LEU A 112 14.61 -4.45 10.57
N GLN A 113 14.93 -3.20 10.91
CA GLN A 113 16.26 -2.61 10.66
C GLN A 113 17.38 -3.35 11.42
N THR A 114 17.05 -4.03 12.52
CA THR A 114 17.99 -4.83 13.31
C THR A 114 18.13 -6.27 12.80
N GLY A 115 17.27 -6.70 11.87
CA GLY A 115 17.25 -8.05 11.30
C GLY A 115 16.55 -9.11 12.16
N ASP A 116 15.94 -8.74 13.30
CA ASP A 116 15.20 -9.66 14.15
C ASP A 116 13.81 -9.98 13.57
N THR A 117 13.77 -10.92 12.62
CA THR A 117 12.52 -11.34 11.96
C THR A 117 11.52 -12.00 12.91
N THR A 118 11.95 -12.55 14.05
CA THR A 118 11.06 -13.20 15.01
C THR A 118 10.23 -12.17 15.75
N SER A 119 10.87 -11.09 16.23
CA SER A 119 10.18 -9.98 16.87
C SER A 119 9.26 -9.25 15.88
N VAL A 120 9.70 -9.03 14.64
CA VAL A 120 8.87 -8.45 13.56
C VAL A 120 7.61 -9.29 13.36
N ARG A 121 7.73 -10.62 13.22
CA ARG A 121 6.58 -11.51 13.04
C ARG A 121 5.59 -11.41 14.19
N ARG A 122 6.08 -11.41 15.44
CA ARG A 122 5.23 -11.29 16.63
C ARG A 122 4.46 -9.96 16.62
N LEU A 123 5.13 -8.85 16.32
CA LEU A 123 4.49 -7.53 16.27
C LEU A 123 3.42 -7.45 15.18
N LEU A 124 3.71 -7.96 13.98
CA LEU A 124 2.75 -7.97 12.88
C LEU A 124 1.55 -8.90 13.18
N GLN A 125 1.76 -10.04 13.84
CA GLN A 125 0.66 -10.90 14.28
C GLN A 125 -0.23 -10.21 15.33
N SER A 126 0.36 -9.47 16.26
CA SER A 126 -0.40 -8.65 17.22
C SER A 126 -1.17 -7.53 16.50
N ALA A 127 -0.59 -6.92 15.48
CA ALA A 127 -1.25 -5.90 14.65
C ALA A 127 -2.47 -6.48 13.92
N MET A 128 -2.33 -7.65 13.30
CA MET A 128 -3.44 -8.36 12.64
C MET A 128 -4.55 -8.75 13.62
N GLN A 129 -4.23 -9.13 14.85
CA GLN A 129 -5.24 -9.44 15.86
C GLN A 129 -6.01 -8.19 16.31
N ARG A 130 -5.35 -7.03 16.30
CA ARG A 130 -5.93 -5.75 16.69
C ARG A 130 -6.86 -5.19 15.62
N ASP A 131 -6.47 -5.28 14.36
CA ASP A 131 -7.28 -4.91 13.20
C ASP A 131 -7.14 -5.98 12.09
N PRO A 132 -8.06 -6.98 12.06
CA PRO A 132 -8.02 -8.06 11.08
C PRO A 132 -8.33 -7.62 9.64
N GLU A 133 -8.99 -6.48 9.44
CA GLU A 133 -9.41 -6.01 8.11
C GLU A 133 -8.35 -5.13 7.43
N TRP A 134 -7.36 -4.65 8.20
CA TRP A 134 -6.26 -3.87 7.68
C TRP A 134 -5.23 -4.76 6.97
N SER A 135 -5.00 -4.50 5.69
CA SER A 135 -4.16 -5.36 4.84
C SER A 135 -2.66 -5.24 5.13
N ILE A 136 -2.19 -4.07 5.56
CA ILE A 136 -0.76 -3.76 5.69
C ILE A 136 0.02 -4.76 6.57
N PRO A 137 -0.44 -5.12 7.81
CA PRO A 137 0.24 -6.13 8.61
C PRO A 137 0.35 -7.48 7.91
N THR A 138 -0.74 -7.92 7.26
CA THR A 138 -0.83 -9.20 6.55
C THR A 138 0.04 -9.20 5.29
N TYR A 139 0.12 -8.08 4.58
CA TYR A 139 1.05 -7.88 3.47
C TYR A 139 2.51 -7.98 3.95
N ASN A 140 2.89 -7.22 4.98
CA ASN A 140 4.26 -7.19 5.50
C ASN A 140 4.73 -8.56 6.00
N ILE A 141 3.88 -9.28 6.74
CA ILE A 141 4.23 -10.62 7.25
C ILE A 141 4.26 -11.66 6.12
N SER A 142 3.43 -11.51 5.08
CA SER A 142 3.46 -12.37 3.89
C SER A 142 4.82 -12.36 3.21
N LEU A 143 5.47 -11.18 3.08
CA LEU A 143 6.81 -11.08 2.50
C LEU A 143 7.86 -11.85 3.32
N ILE A 144 7.71 -11.88 4.65
CA ILE A 144 8.61 -12.62 5.55
C ILE A 144 8.36 -14.12 5.44
N ILE A 145 7.09 -14.54 5.49
CA ILE A 145 6.68 -15.95 5.40
C ILE A 145 7.04 -16.52 4.02
N LEU A 146 6.88 -15.76 2.93
CA LEU A 146 7.25 -16.19 1.59
C LEU A 146 8.71 -16.65 1.52
N LYS A 147 9.60 -15.95 2.21
CA LYS A 147 11.04 -16.25 2.25
C LYS A 147 11.37 -17.43 3.18
N GLN A 148 10.61 -17.63 4.25
CA GLN A 148 10.93 -18.61 5.30
C GLN A 148 10.21 -19.96 5.12
N GLU A 149 8.93 -19.92 4.78
CA GLU A 149 8.01 -21.07 4.75
C GLU A 149 7.53 -21.38 3.32
N GLY A 150 7.57 -20.38 2.45
CA GLY A 150 7.27 -20.52 1.03
C GLY A 150 5.83 -20.16 0.65
N PRO A 151 5.47 -20.31 -0.64
CA PRO A 151 4.25 -19.74 -1.19
C PRO A 151 2.94 -20.34 -0.66
N ALA A 152 2.94 -21.59 -0.19
CA ALA A 152 1.72 -22.24 0.30
C ALA A 152 1.21 -21.58 1.60
N ALA A 153 2.12 -21.33 2.55
CA ALA A 153 1.80 -20.67 3.82
C ALA A 153 1.29 -19.24 3.61
N VAL A 154 1.82 -18.53 2.60
CA VAL A 154 1.37 -17.18 2.26
C VAL A 154 -0.05 -17.18 1.69
N LEU A 155 -0.40 -18.16 0.84
CA LEU A 155 -1.75 -18.24 0.29
C LEU A 155 -2.81 -18.50 1.37
N GLU A 156 -2.51 -19.39 2.33
CA GLU A 156 -3.39 -19.63 3.50
C GLU A 156 -3.55 -18.37 4.34
N LEU A 157 -2.46 -17.62 4.57
CA LEU A 157 -2.49 -16.36 5.29
C LEU A 157 -3.32 -15.28 4.59
N LEU A 158 -3.27 -15.21 3.26
CA LEU A 158 -3.96 -14.18 2.48
C LEU A 158 -5.43 -14.48 2.23
N GLU A 159 -5.89 -15.72 2.43
CA GLU A 159 -7.27 -16.15 2.15
C GLU A 159 -8.35 -15.20 2.74
N PRO A 160 -8.25 -14.74 4.01
CA PRO A 160 -9.28 -13.87 4.60
C PRO A 160 -9.35 -12.47 3.97
N ILE A 161 -8.28 -12.03 3.31
CA ILE A 161 -8.17 -10.69 2.70
C ILE A 161 -7.95 -10.76 1.19
N ALA A 162 -8.26 -11.89 0.55
CA ALA A 162 -8.02 -12.10 -0.88
C ALA A 162 -8.73 -11.07 -1.77
N TYR A 163 -9.76 -10.40 -1.25
CA TYR A 163 -10.48 -9.33 -1.93
C TYR A 163 -9.76 -7.96 -1.88
N LYS A 164 -8.63 -7.83 -1.19
CA LYS A 164 -7.83 -6.60 -1.12
C LYS A 164 -6.76 -6.58 -2.21
N TYR A 165 -6.41 -5.40 -2.72
CA TYR A 165 -5.45 -5.24 -3.82
C TYR A 165 -4.05 -5.77 -3.49
N ASP A 166 -3.57 -5.52 -2.26
CA ASP A 166 -2.27 -6.03 -1.80
C ASP A 166 -2.19 -7.57 -1.82
N ALA A 167 -3.29 -8.23 -1.43
CA ALA A 167 -3.36 -9.69 -1.45
C ALA A 167 -3.38 -10.21 -2.89
N ALA A 168 -4.19 -9.60 -3.76
CA ALA A 168 -4.26 -9.92 -5.18
C ALA A 168 -2.89 -9.81 -5.87
N LEU A 169 -2.12 -8.75 -5.57
CA LEU A 169 -0.76 -8.56 -6.09
C LEU A 169 0.19 -9.67 -5.66
N ILE A 170 0.22 -10.05 -4.38
CA ILE A 170 1.08 -11.15 -3.90
C ILE A 170 0.65 -12.49 -4.50
N GLN A 171 -0.65 -12.76 -4.56
CA GLN A 171 -1.17 -14.00 -5.14
C GLN A 171 -0.83 -14.11 -6.63
N SER A 172 -0.93 -12.99 -7.36
CA SER A 172 -0.49 -12.89 -8.76
C SER A 172 1.00 -13.19 -8.92
N GLU A 173 1.86 -12.59 -8.08
CA GLU A 173 3.30 -12.84 -8.09
C GLU A 173 3.63 -14.32 -7.80
N ILE A 174 2.95 -14.93 -6.83
CA ILE A 174 3.11 -16.35 -6.51
C ILE A 174 2.73 -17.23 -7.70
N ALA A 175 1.61 -16.97 -8.36
CA ALA A 175 1.16 -17.71 -9.54
C ALA A 175 2.13 -17.54 -10.72
N TRP A 176 2.59 -16.31 -10.95
CA TRP A 176 3.59 -16.00 -11.98
C TRP A 176 4.88 -16.80 -11.78
N ASN A 177 5.40 -16.81 -10.55
CA ASN A 177 6.63 -17.53 -10.21
C ASN A 177 6.48 -19.07 -10.29
N ARG A 178 5.25 -19.60 -10.28
CA ARG A 178 4.95 -21.00 -10.56
C ARG A 178 4.85 -21.32 -12.06
N GLY A 179 4.96 -20.30 -12.92
CA GLY A 179 4.82 -20.44 -14.37
C GLY A 179 3.38 -20.51 -14.86
N ASP A 180 2.41 -20.03 -14.06
CA ASP A 180 1.00 -19.95 -14.46
C ASP A 180 0.58 -18.49 -14.67
N PRO A 181 0.85 -17.90 -15.86
CA PRO A 181 0.49 -16.51 -16.15
C PRO A 181 -1.02 -16.30 -16.24
N ASN A 182 -1.80 -17.34 -16.52
CA ASN A 182 -3.26 -17.23 -16.58
C ASN A 182 -3.84 -17.11 -15.17
N GLU A 183 -3.36 -17.91 -14.23
CA GLU A 183 -3.69 -17.74 -12.81
C GLU A 183 -3.21 -16.39 -12.30
N ALA A 184 -1.99 -15.97 -12.64
CA ALA A 184 -1.48 -14.67 -12.23
C ALA A 184 -2.40 -13.52 -12.68
N LEU A 185 -2.93 -13.59 -13.91
CA LEU A 185 -3.87 -12.59 -14.41
C LEU A 185 -5.24 -12.68 -13.71
N ARG A 186 -5.75 -13.89 -13.46
CA ARG A 186 -7.02 -14.09 -12.72
C ARG A 186 -6.98 -13.43 -11.35
N GLN A 187 -5.85 -13.54 -10.64
CA GLN A 187 -5.69 -12.91 -9.33
C GLN A 187 -5.77 -11.38 -9.38
N LEU A 188 -5.40 -10.76 -10.51
CA LEU A 188 -5.46 -9.31 -10.68
C LEU A 188 -6.84 -8.80 -11.12
N GLU A 189 -7.80 -9.67 -11.44
CA GLU A 189 -9.12 -9.26 -11.96
C GLU A 189 -9.82 -8.28 -11.02
N ILE A 190 -9.75 -8.51 -9.71
CA ILE A 190 -10.35 -7.61 -8.73
C ILE A 190 -9.76 -6.19 -8.76
N CYS A 191 -8.46 -6.08 -9.01
CA CYS A 191 -7.81 -4.78 -9.15
C CYS A 191 -8.24 -4.13 -10.46
N LEU A 192 -8.24 -4.89 -11.56
CA LEU A 192 -8.49 -4.39 -12.91
C LEU A 192 -9.96 -4.03 -13.19
N MET A 193 -10.88 -4.49 -12.35
CA MET A 193 -12.31 -4.15 -12.43
C MET A 193 -12.66 -2.84 -11.69
N ASP A 194 -11.74 -2.28 -10.90
CA ASP A 194 -11.92 -0.99 -10.24
C ASP A 194 -11.91 0.16 -11.26
N GLU A 195 -12.59 1.27 -10.95
CA GLU A 195 -12.59 2.47 -11.81
C GLU A 195 -11.22 3.16 -11.86
N SER A 196 -10.43 3.01 -10.80
CA SER A 196 -9.09 3.56 -10.63
C SER A 196 -8.13 2.46 -10.09
N PRO A 197 -7.79 1.46 -10.91
CA PRO A 197 -6.93 0.36 -10.51
C PRO A 197 -5.55 0.85 -10.04
N PRO A 198 -4.93 0.20 -9.02
CA PRO A 198 -3.59 0.57 -8.59
C PRO A 198 -2.57 0.36 -9.73
N PHE A 199 -1.65 1.30 -9.89
CA PHE A 199 -0.69 1.29 -11.00
C PHE A 199 0.24 0.07 -10.97
N GLU A 200 0.49 -0.50 -9.80
CA GLU A 200 1.22 -1.75 -9.59
C GLU A 200 0.48 -2.93 -10.23
N ALA A 201 -0.85 -3.01 -10.08
CA ALA A 201 -1.67 -4.06 -10.67
C ALA A 201 -1.76 -3.90 -12.18
N LEU A 202 -1.94 -2.67 -12.67
CA LEU A 202 -1.86 -2.35 -14.09
C LEU A 202 -0.52 -2.79 -14.69
N ALA A 203 0.59 -2.43 -14.04
CA ALA A 203 1.92 -2.82 -14.47
C ALA A 203 2.11 -4.34 -14.48
N ALA A 204 1.70 -5.03 -13.42
CA ALA A 204 1.76 -6.49 -13.33
C ALA A 204 0.96 -7.15 -14.47
N ALA A 205 -0.27 -6.68 -14.71
CA ALA A 205 -1.11 -7.17 -15.80
C ALA A 205 -0.45 -6.93 -17.17
N ALA A 206 0.11 -5.74 -17.41
CA ALA A 206 0.78 -5.40 -18.66
C ALA A 206 2.02 -6.27 -18.93
N LEU A 207 2.78 -6.62 -17.89
CA LEU A 207 3.88 -7.59 -17.97
C LEU A 207 3.37 -8.97 -18.38
N ILE A 208 2.32 -9.46 -17.71
CA ILE A 208 1.72 -10.76 -18.00
C ILE A 208 1.17 -10.80 -19.43
N TYR A 209 0.45 -9.77 -19.86
CA TYR A 209 -0.04 -9.64 -21.24
C TYR A 209 1.09 -9.62 -22.27
N THR A 210 2.22 -8.98 -21.97
CA THR A 210 3.38 -8.95 -22.86
C THR A 210 3.94 -10.36 -23.09
N VAL A 211 4.06 -11.17 -22.03
CA VAL A 211 4.63 -12.53 -22.12
C VAL A 211 3.64 -13.54 -22.71
N THR A 212 2.34 -13.35 -22.49
CA THR A 212 1.28 -14.19 -23.06
C THR A 212 0.92 -13.83 -24.51
N GLY A 213 1.51 -12.76 -25.06
CA GLY A 213 1.33 -12.35 -26.46
C GLY A 213 0.14 -11.42 -26.71
N HIS A 214 -0.50 -10.94 -25.65
CA HIS A 214 -1.60 -9.96 -25.68
C HIS A 214 -1.05 -8.52 -25.77
N TYR A 215 -0.24 -8.25 -26.80
CA TYR A 215 0.52 -7.00 -26.92
C TYR A 215 -0.36 -5.75 -27.03
N TYR A 216 -1.56 -5.87 -27.60
CA TYR A 216 -2.49 -4.73 -27.69
C TYR A 216 -2.95 -4.28 -26.30
N GLN A 217 -3.38 -5.23 -25.45
CA GLN A 217 -3.75 -4.95 -24.06
C GLN A 217 -2.56 -4.38 -23.29
N ALA A 218 -1.39 -5.02 -23.39
CA ALA A 218 -0.18 -4.55 -22.72
C ALA A 218 0.18 -3.11 -23.12
N ALA A 219 0.18 -2.80 -24.42
CA ALA A 219 0.51 -1.47 -24.93
C ALA A 219 -0.53 -0.41 -24.57
N GLY A 220 -1.80 -0.79 -24.39
CA GLY A 220 -2.85 0.08 -23.85
C GLY A 220 -2.52 0.51 -22.42
N ILE A 221 -2.27 -0.46 -21.55
CA ILE A 221 -1.97 -0.21 -20.13
C ILE A 221 -0.67 0.59 -19.97
N TRP A 222 0.39 0.25 -20.70
CA TRP A 222 1.65 1.02 -20.61
C TRP A 222 1.47 2.49 -20.99
N ARG A 223 0.63 2.79 -21.98
CA ARG A 223 0.32 4.18 -22.36
C ARG A 223 -0.47 4.91 -21.28
N GLU A 224 -1.41 4.22 -20.64
CA GLU A 224 -2.19 4.76 -19.53
C GLU A 224 -1.29 5.14 -18.34
N ILE A 225 -0.40 4.23 -17.93
CA ILE A 225 0.59 4.47 -16.87
C ILE A 225 1.47 5.68 -17.21
N LEU A 226 1.95 5.78 -18.47
CA LEU A 226 2.80 6.91 -18.90
C LEU A 226 2.06 8.24 -18.94
N ALA A 227 0.77 8.22 -19.27
CA ALA A 227 -0.05 9.42 -19.34
C ALA A 227 -0.47 9.93 -17.95
N SER A 228 -0.43 9.07 -16.92
CA SER A 228 -0.88 9.43 -15.58
C SER A 228 0.21 10.15 -14.76
N PRO A 229 -0.03 11.40 -14.32
CA PRO A 229 0.88 12.09 -13.41
C PRO A 229 0.87 11.48 -12.00
N GLN A 230 -0.17 10.70 -11.66
CA GLN A 230 -0.32 10.06 -10.35
C GLN A 230 0.47 8.76 -10.22
N ALA A 231 0.86 8.13 -11.34
CA ALA A 231 1.68 6.94 -11.32
C ALA A 231 3.08 7.25 -10.76
N ASP A 232 3.60 6.39 -9.89
CA ASP A 232 4.94 6.56 -9.34
C ASP A 232 6.01 6.66 -10.46
N ALA A 233 7.05 7.45 -10.23
CA ALA A 233 8.11 7.68 -11.21
C ALA A 233 8.81 6.37 -11.63
N SER A 234 8.96 5.40 -10.72
CA SER A 234 9.56 4.10 -11.02
C SER A 234 8.67 3.25 -11.94
N ILE A 235 7.35 3.27 -11.74
CA ILE A 235 6.38 2.56 -12.56
C ILE A 235 6.31 3.20 -13.95
N ARG A 236 6.29 4.54 -14.05
CA ARG A 236 6.39 5.24 -15.34
C ARG A 236 7.68 4.92 -16.07
N LEU A 237 8.82 4.87 -15.37
CA LEU A 237 10.10 4.48 -15.98
C LEU A 237 10.05 3.05 -16.52
N MET A 238 9.41 2.12 -15.80
CA MET A 238 9.18 0.76 -16.30
C MET A 238 8.34 0.77 -17.57
N ALA A 239 7.25 1.55 -17.61
CA ALA A 239 6.41 1.67 -18.80
C ALA A 239 7.19 2.23 -20.01
N VAL A 240 8.07 3.22 -19.81
CA VAL A 240 8.96 3.75 -20.88
C VAL A 240 9.86 2.63 -21.42
N ARG A 241 10.48 1.84 -20.54
CA ARG A 241 11.38 0.74 -20.94
C ARG A 241 10.66 -0.28 -21.82
N TYR A 242 9.44 -0.65 -21.45
CA TYR A 242 8.65 -1.60 -22.24
C TYR A 242 8.15 -1.03 -23.56
N ALA A 243 7.81 0.27 -23.61
CA ALA A 243 7.47 0.94 -24.86
C ALA A 243 8.65 0.94 -25.84
N ILE A 244 9.88 1.19 -25.36
CA ILE A 244 11.10 1.14 -26.19
C ILE A 244 11.34 -0.28 -26.71
N LEU A 245 11.27 -1.30 -25.84
CA LEU A 245 11.46 -2.70 -26.24
C LEU A 245 10.44 -3.15 -27.29
N TYR A 246 9.20 -2.67 -27.19
CA TYR A 246 8.16 -2.95 -28.18
C TYR A 246 8.50 -2.36 -29.55
N GLU A 247 8.93 -1.10 -29.60
CA GLU A 247 9.37 -0.43 -30.83
C GLU A 247 10.58 -1.13 -31.47
N GLU A 248 11.56 -1.56 -30.68
CA GLU A 248 12.71 -2.30 -31.18
C GLU A 248 12.33 -3.66 -31.79
N ARG A 249 11.32 -4.33 -31.24
CA ARG A 249 10.85 -5.63 -31.73
C ARG A 249 10.04 -5.54 -33.03
N ASN A 250 9.44 -4.39 -33.32
CA ASN A 250 8.60 -4.16 -34.49
C ASN A 250 9.31 -3.46 -35.65
N ARG A 251 10.62 -3.19 -35.52
CA ARG A 251 11.50 -2.74 -36.59
C ARG A 251 12.18 -3.90 -37.29
#